data_AF-A0A7V9L288-F1
#
_entry.id   AF-A0A7V9L288-F1
#
_cell.length_a   1.000
_cell.length_b   1.000
_cell.length_c   1.000
_cell.angle_alpha   90.00
_cell.angle_beta   90.00
_cell.angle_gamma   90.00
#
_symmetry.space_group_name_H-M   'P 1'
#
loop_
_entity.id
_entity.type
_entity.pdbx_description
1 polymer ?
#
loop_
_entity_poly.entity_id
_entity_poly.type
_entity_poly.pdbx_seq_one_letter_code
_entity_poly.pdbx_strand_id
1 'polypeptide(L)'
;MLALPPRPLAVAIAFALGIALAPALDRAGGPVSARWVAAAALGFLATRRRSFVLGAVLAAGAAHGGPPELQDVDSVDDRRLDHLTGEVAGPVIRTTQRWGARLADTQIWVWAPEPIEPGERIEVVGYLATPAGPRGPGLVDPADAVRARGAALQISARSVTRLANDPGATARFWRWAGAMQRTWAADIDEAGGDPIGRAALRGIAVGDRSTVPPELDARWRAAGIYHVLSVSGLHLAVVAGLLYWLLRKALAASPLGGRIRPARWAAPMAFVLAVVYTAITGAQLATLRALIVVGVMFVGAMLDRPARLADALAVAALAILVWRPGDLFDPAFQLSFAAALVLAVRQGIERKRGVRGWIANALATSAWVSLATAPITAFQFHEVTAGGVVGNLILTPIVELVALPLGLGGLALGWDLPVRISSELVGVVDTLAAQLATVAPVGKIALANPLLLAALVALSIVLAMPRSFGTKLPRVACWVALCLGWSFGRVPPPDGALRVTFVDVGQGDAAILELPDGDVMLIDAGGLANARDPAIASRPGRTIARVLAAYGHTRVDVAMISHPHPDHYLGLVGLGLPIGELWFAPEAPGGDSAFRALADQLARRGTRLVHPPLGHIPRGGV
;
A
#
# COMPACT_ATOMS: atom_id res chain seq x y z
N MET A 1 -29.65 -0.82 36.52
CA MET A 1 -29.35 -1.03 35.08
C MET A 1 -27.99 -0.41 34.76
N LEU A 2 -26.91 -1.20 34.81
CA LEU A 2 -25.57 -0.77 34.41
C LEU A 2 -25.57 -0.51 32.89
N ALA A 3 -25.31 0.73 32.48
CA ALA A 3 -25.18 1.09 31.08
C ALA A 3 -23.96 0.35 30.51
N LEU A 4 -24.20 -0.63 29.64
CA LEU A 4 -23.13 -1.28 28.90
C LEU A 4 -22.37 -0.20 28.08
N PRO A 5 -21.03 -0.20 28.10
CA PRO A 5 -20.24 0.75 27.32
C PRO A 5 -20.57 0.62 25.82
N PRO A 6 -20.46 1.72 25.04
CA PRO A 6 -20.62 1.66 23.59
C PRO A 6 -19.64 0.63 23.02
N ARG A 7 -20.10 -0.11 22.00
CA ARG A 7 -19.26 -1.12 21.35
C ARG A 7 -18.03 -0.43 20.74
N PRO A 8 -16.81 -0.94 20.95
CA PRO A 8 -15.58 -0.36 20.40
C PRO A 8 -15.70 -0.06 18.90
N LEU A 9 -16.33 -0.94 18.12
CA LEU A 9 -16.59 -0.73 16.69
C LEU A 9 -17.34 0.57 16.38
N ALA A 10 -18.37 0.90 17.16
CA ALA A 10 -19.11 2.13 16.96
C ALA A 10 -18.22 3.35 17.28
N VAL A 11 -17.39 3.25 18.32
CA VAL A 11 -16.41 4.27 18.70
C VAL A 11 -15.41 4.51 17.58
N ALA A 12 -14.82 3.47 17.01
CA ALA A 12 -13.89 3.61 15.89
C ALA A 12 -14.54 4.19 14.63
N ILE A 13 -15.76 3.75 14.29
CA ILE A 13 -16.51 4.32 13.16
C ILE A 13 -16.78 5.80 13.38
N ALA A 14 -17.19 6.18 14.59
CA ALA A 14 -17.39 7.59 14.93
C ALA A 14 -16.08 8.39 14.79
N PHE A 15 -14.95 7.87 15.29
CA PHE A 15 -13.66 8.56 15.16
C PHE A 15 -13.28 8.80 13.70
N ALA A 16 -13.40 7.75 12.87
CA ALA A 16 -13.10 7.81 11.44
C ALA A 16 -14.03 8.79 10.69
N LEU A 17 -15.33 8.79 11.00
CA LEU A 17 -16.28 9.77 10.45
C LEU A 17 -15.92 11.19 10.86
N GLY A 18 -15.43 11.38 12.09
CA GLY A 18 -14.93 12.67 12.58
C GLY A 18 -13.81 13.20 11.70
N ILE A 19 -12.77 12.39 11.49
CA ILE A 19 -11.64 12.74 10.63
C ILE A 19 -12.11 13.00 9.19
N ALA A 20 -12.97 12.14 8.64
CA ALA A 20 -13.45 12.29 7.25
C ALA A 20 -14.25 13.58 7.02
N LEU A 21 -14.95 14.07 8.05
CA LEU A 21 -15.69 15.33 8.00
C LEU A 21 -14.80 16.56 8.26
N ALA A 22 -13.59 16.38 8.82
CA ALA A 22 -12.70 17.48 9.16
C ALA A 22 -12.37 18.41 7.97
N PRO A 23 -12.01 17.92 6.76
CA PRO A 23 -11.72 18.80 5.63
C PRO A 23 -12.91 19.61 5.11
N ALA A 24 -14.15 19.12 5.33
CA ALA A 24 -15.36 19.88 5.02
C ALA A 24 -15.63 20.96 6.08
N LEU A 25 -15.33 20.66 7.35
CA LEU A 25 -15.37 21.62 8.46
C LEU A 25 -14.26 22.68 8.36
N ASP A 26 -13.09 22.32 7.83
CA ASP A 26 -11.98 23.23 7.52
C ASP A 26 -12.39 24.27 6.48
N ARG A 27 -12.98 23.80 5.37
CA ARG A 27 -13.50 24.67 4.30
C ARG A 27 -14.63 25.60 4.75
N ALA A 28 -15.31 25.27 5.85
CA ALA A 28 -16.37 26.09 6.43
C ALA A 28 -15.85 27.24 7.34
N GLY A 29 -14.54 27.34 7.60
CA GLY A 29 -13.91 28.53 8.17
C GLY A 29 -14.09 28.77 9.69
N GLY A 30 -14.16 27.72 10.51
CA GLY A 30 -14.31 27.86 11.98
C GLY A 30 -13.04 27.55 12.78
N PRO A 31 -12.75 28.28 13.89
CA PRO A 31 -11.63 27.96 14.78
C PRO A 31 -11.79 26.55 15.38
N VAL A 32 -10.69 25.83 15.60
CA VAL A 32 -10.69 24.44 16.11
C VAL A 32 -11.53 24.30 17.39
N SER A 33 -11.49 25.30 18.27
CA SER A 33 -12.32 25.38 19.48
C SER A 33 -13.83 25.42 19.20
N ALA A 34 -14.27 26.10 18.14
CA ALA A 34 -15.68 26.10 17.72
C ALA A 34 -16.12 24.72 17.18
N ARG A 35 -15.19 23.94 16.62
CA ARG A 35 -15.45 22.55 16.19
C ARG A 35 -15.60 21.62 17.38
N TRP A 36 -14.77 21.79 18.42
CA TRP A 36 -14.93 21.10 19.71
C TRP A 36 -16.30 21.38 20.33
N VAL A 37 -16.72 22.65 20.33
CA VAL A 37 -18.02 23.08 20.89
C VAL A 37 -19.18 22.57 20.04
N ALA A 38 -19.12 22.67 18.71
CA ALA A 38 -20.17 22.20 17.80
C ALA A 38 -20.32 20.68 17.85
N ALA A 39 -19.23 19.92 17.92
CA ALA A 39 -19.27 18.47 17.98
C ALA A 39 -19.66 17.97 19.39
N ALA A 40 -19.28 18.67 20.46
CA ALA A 40 -19.81 18.44 21.81
C ALA A 40 -21.31 18.76 21.89
N ALA A 41 -21.76 19.86 21.27
CA ALA A 41 -23.17 20.25 21.21
C ALA A 41 -24.02 19.29 20.37
N LEU A 42 -23.55 18.86 19.19
CA LEU A 42 -24.20 17.83 18.38
C LEU A 42 -24.22 16.48 19.11
N GLY A 43 -23.14 16.11 19.81
CA GLY A 43 -23.09 14.91 20.67
C GLY A 43 -24.06 14.98 21.85
N PHE A 44 -24.32 16.18 22.38
CA PHE A 44 -25.26 16.45 23.46
C PHE A 44 -26.73 16.47 22.98
N LEU A 45 -27.01 17.10 21.82
CA LEU A 45 -28.32 17.18 21.19
C LEU A 45 -28.78 15.84 20.59
N ALA A 46 -27.85 14.97 20.15
CA ALA A 46 -28.20 13.82 19.32
C ALA A 46 -28.77 12.59 20.05
N THR A 47 -28.55 12.29 21.36
CA THR A 47 -29.32 11.22 22.09
C THR A 47 -28.88 10.87 23.52
N ARG A 48 -29.85 10.31 24.28
CA ARG A 48 -29.74 9.67 25.62
C ARG A 48 -28.49 8.77 25.82
N ARG A 49 -27.67 9.11 26.83
CA ARG A 49 -26.63 8.37 27.61
C ARG A 49 -25.61 7.41 26.91
N ARG A 50 -25.85 6.83 25.73
CA ARG A 50 -24.91 5.92 25.02
C ARG A 50 -24.19 6.59 23.84
N SER A 51 -24.80 7.62 23.27
CA SER A 51 -24.33 8.34 22.08
C SER A 51 -23.31 9.43 22.39
N PHE A 52 -23.21 9.84 23.65
CA PHE A 52 -22.27 10.87 24.10
C PHE A 52 -20.82 10.49 23.79
N VAL A 53 -20.41 9.24 24.06
CA VAL A 53 -19.06 8.76 23.75
C VAL A 53 -18.83 8.73 22.25
N LEU A 54 -19.82 8.33 21.45
CA LEU A 54 -19.72 8.33 19.99
C LEU A 54 -19.59 9.75 19.44
N GLY A 55 -20.39 10.69 19.94
CA GLY A 55 -20.30 12.11 19.60
C GLY A 55 -18.98 12.74 20.01
N ALA A 56 -18.48 12.46 21.22
CA ALA A 56 -17.18 12.93 21.70
C ALA A 56 -16.01 12.37 20.90
N VAL A 57 -16.12 11.13 20.42
CA VAL A 57 -15.10 10.49 19.60
C VAL A 57 -15.16 10.99 18.15
N LEU A 58 -16.36 11.23 17.59
CA LEU A 58 -16.56 12.00 16.36
C LEU A 58 -15.90 13.38 16.46
N ALA A 59 -16.15 14.09 17.57
CA ALA A 59 -15.58 15.41 17.87
C ALA A 59 -14.05 15.38 17.93
N ALA A 60 -13.50 14.42 18.67
CA ALA A 60 -12.05 14.24 18.80
C ALA A 60 -11.40 13.93 17.44
N GLY A 61 -12.02 13.07 16.63
CA GLY A 61 -11.56 12.76 15.27
C GLY A 61 -11.63 13.99 14.35
N ALA A 62 -12.70 14.77 14.40
CA ALA A 62 -12.84 16.00 13.63
C ALA A 62 -11.84 17.09 14.05
N ALA A 63 -11.45 17.11 15.33
CA ALA A 63 -10.45 18.03 15.85
C ALA A 63 -9.00 17.62 15.51
N HIS A 64 -8.73 16.33 15.35
CA HIS A 64 -7.41 15.80 14.96
C HIS A 64 -7.26 15.63 13.44
N GLY A 65 -8.36 15.73 12.68
CA GLY A 65 -8.45 15.29 11.29
C GLY A 65 -8.03 16.30 10.23
N GLY A 66 -7.67 17.53 10.60
CA GLY A 66 -6.85 18.33 9.70
C GLY A 66 -5.47 17.67 9.65
N PRO A 67 -4.85 17.41 8.48
CA PRO A 67 -3.40 17.20 8.48
C PRO A 67 -2.82 18.34 9.32
N PRO A 68 -1.89 18.07 10.26
CA PRO A 68 -1.17 19.18 10.88
C PRO A 68 -0.68 20.02 9.71
N GLU A 69 -1.09 21.28 9.67
CA GLU A 69 -0.44 22.28 8.85
C GLU A 69 0.98 22.28 9.41
N LEU A 70 1.82 21.42 8.82
CA LEU A 70 3.23 21.41 9.12
C LEU A 70 3.62 22.84 8.83
N GLN A 71 4.06 23.57 9.86
CA GLN A 71 4.67 24.88 9.72
C GLN A 71 5.45 24.83 8.42
N ASP A 72 5.13 25.71 7.47
CA ASP A 72 5.78 25.78 6.17
C ASP A 72 7.26 25.49 6.38
N VAL A 73 7.67 24.25 6.10
CA VAL A 73 9.08 23.93 6.14
C VAL A 73 9.54 24.58 4.88
N ASP A 74 10.14 25.78 5.03
CA ASP A 74 10.61 26.59 3.92
C ASP A 74 11.20 25.67 2.87
N SER A 75 10.68 25.76 1.65
CA SER A 75 11.07 24.87 0.57
C SER A 75 12.60 24.86 0.46
N VAL A 76 13.22 23.74 0.82
CA VAL A 76 14.67 23.62 0.80
C VAL A 76 15.15 23.61 -0.65
N ASP A 77 16.19 24.40 -0.95
CA ASP A 77 16.85 24.45 -2.26
C ASP A 77 17.58 23.13 -2.53
N ASP A 78 16.94 22.22 -3.27
CA ASP A 78 17.43 20.89 -3.59
C ASP A 78 18.65 20.88 -4.54
N ARG A 79 19.12 22.05 -4.96
CA ARG A 79 20.32 22.22 -5.80
C ARG A 79 21.59 22.37 -4.98
N ARG A 80 21.48 22.64 -3.68
CA ARG A 80 22.63 22.82 -2.79
C ARG A 80 23.03 21.52 -2.13
N LEU A 81 24.32 21.38 -1.88
CA LEU A 81 24.85 20.31 -1.05
C LEU A 81 24.68 20.72 0.40
N ASP A 82 23.82 19.99 1.11
CA ASP A 82 23.56 20.18 2.53
C ASP A 82 24.44 19.26 3.36
N HIS A 83 24.86 19.77 4.52
CA HIS A 83 25.64 19.04 5.51
C HIS A 83 24.77 18.84 6.75
N LEU A 84 24.43 17.60 7.07
CA LEU A 84 23.58 17.25 8.20
C LEU A 84 24.29 16.28 9.12
N THR A 85 24.29 16.55 10.41
CA THR A 85 24.76 15.59 11.41
C THR A 85 23.58 15.09 12.23
N GLY A 86 23.49 13.77 12.43
CA GLY A 86 22.46 13.18 13.26
C GLY A 86 22.78 11.75 13.67
N GLU A 87 22.06 11.24 14.66
CA GLU A 87 22.12 9.84 15.03
C GLU A 87 21.12 9.04 14.20
N VAL A 88 21.50 7.88 13.68
CA VAL A 88 20.61 7.00 12.93
C VAL A 88 19.59 6.36 13.88
N ALA A 89 18.31 6.64 13.69
CA ALA A 89 17.22 5.95 14.40
C ALA A 89 16.85 4.64 13.69
N GLY A 90 16.51 3.61 14.47
CA GLY A 90 15.94 2.36 13.94
C GLY A 90 14.42 2.45 13.74
N PRO A 91 13.84 1.63 12.86
CA PRO A 91 14.48 0.60 12.02
C PRO A 91 15.18 1.17 10.76
N VAL A 92 16.20 0.48 10.28
CA VAL A 92 16.85 0.76 8.98
C VAL A 92 16.23 -0.13 7.90
N ILE A 93 15.88 0.46 6.76
CA ILE A 93 15.29 -0.23 5.61
C ILE A 93 16.35 -0.40 4.52
N ARG A 94 16.43 -1.60 3.95
CA ARG A 94 17.28 -1.90 2.80
C ARG A 94 16.45 -1.94 1.51
N THR A 95 16.96 -1.29 0.47
CA THR A 95 16.44 -1.41 -0.89
C THR A 95 17.51 -2.05 -1.79
N THR A 96 17.19 -2.26 -3.06
CA THR A 96 18.13 -2.80 -4.06
C THR A 96 19.41 -1.94 -4.20
N GLN A 97 19.34 -0.63 -3.91
CA GLN A 97 20.45 0.29 -4.14
C GLN A 97 20.85 1.17 -2.95
N ARG A 98 20.00 1.30 -1.93
CA ARG A 98 20.20 2.26 -0.84
C ARG A 98 19.73 1.74 0.51
N TRP A 99 20.30 2.31 1.56
CA TRP A 99 19.89 2.14 2.95
C TRP A 99 19.11 3.37 3.40
N GLY A 100 17.98 3.16 4.06
CA GLY A 100 17.06 4.22 4.48
C GLY A 100 16.85 4.22 5.98
N ALA A 101 17.00 5.36 6.63
CA ALA A 101 16.71 5.50 8.06
C ALA A 101 16.30 6.93 8.41
N ARG A 102 15.60 7.10 9.54
CA ARG A 102 15.33 8.42 10.10
C ARG A 102 16.52 8.88 10.93
N LEU A 103 16.86 10.16 10.92
CA LEU A 103 17.78 10.73 11.91
C LEU A 103 17.01 11.04 13.21
N ALA A 104 17.50 10.55 14.34
CA ALA A 104 16.93 10.77 15.67
C ALA A 104 16.79 12.27 15.97
N ASP A 105 15.73 12.63 16.69
CA ASP A 105 15.38 14.02 17.05
C ASP A 105 15.24 15.00 15.88
N THR A 106 15.20 14.49 14.65
CA THR A 106 14.88 15.25 13.45
C THR A 106 13.68 14.63 12.73
N GLN A 107 13.11 15.41 11.81
CA GLN A 107 12.12 14.93 10.84
C GLN A 107 12.78 14.67 9.47
N ILE A 108 14.02 14.17 9.44
CA ILE A 108 14.76 13.93 8.20
C ILE A 108 14.91 12.42 7.95
N TRP A 109 14.51 11.99 6.76
CA TRP A 109 14.77 10.66 6.24
C TRP A 109 16.03 10.63 5.37
N VAL A 110 17.01 9.82 5.70
CA VAL A 110 18.27 9.69 4.95
C VAL A 110 18.19 8.48 4.03
N TRP A 111 18.60 8.67 2.78
CA TRP A 111 18.93 7.59 1.86
C TRP A 111 20.45 7.56 1.62
N ALA A 112 21.12 6.55 2.18
CA ALA A 112 22.55 6.35 2.09
C ALA A 112 22.92 5.31 1.00
N PRO A 113 24.00 5.53 0.22
CA PRO A 113 24.50 4.55 -0.74
C PRO A 113 25.23 3.39 -0.05
N GLU A 114 25.73 3.61 1.16
CA GLU A 114 26.45 2.63 1.97
C GLU A 114 25.63 2.21 3.21
N PRO A 115 25.95 1.06 3.84
CA PRO A 115 25.26 0.58 5.04
C PRO A 115 25.38 1.56 6.20
N ILE A 116 24.23 1.83 6.85
CA ILE A 116 24.12 2.61 8.09
C ILE A 116 23.45 1.75 9.17
N GLU A 117 23.83 1.96 10.43
CA GLU A 117 23.30 1.21 11.56
C GLU A 117 22.65 2.12 12.62
N PRO A 118 21.58 1.66 13.29
CA PRO A 118 20.97 2.41 14.40
C PRO A 118 21.99 2.82 15.46
N GLY A 119 21.96 4.05 15.96
CA GLY A 119 22.88 4.58 16.96
C GLY A 119 24.25 5.01 16.43
N GLU A 120 24.51 4.90 15.12
CA GLU A 120 25.66 5.60 14.52
C GLU A 120 25.35 7.09 14.47
N ARG A 121 26.29 7.92 14.92
CA ARG A 121 26.26 9.36 14.66
C ARG A 121 26.98 9.60 13.35
N ILE A 122 26.24 10.07 12.36
CA ILE A 122 26.73 10.27 10.99
C ILE A 122 26.63 11.73 10.59
N GLU A 123 27.62 12.16 9.81
CA GLU A 123 27.54 13.35 8.96
C GLU A 123 27.13 12.90 7.56
N VAL A 124 26.10 13.53 7.01
CA VAL A 124 25.55 13.24 5.69
C VAL A 124 25.75 14.47 4.84
N VAL A 125 26.38 14.28 3.68
CA VAL A 125 26.49 15.30 2.65
C VAL A 125 25.65 14.88 1.46
N GLY A 126 24.66 15.69 1.08
CA GLY A 126 23.70 15.31 0.05
C GLY A 126 22.72 16.42 -0.31
N TYR A 127 21.73 16.10 -1.14
CA TYR A 127 20.68 17.05 -1.51
C TYR A 127 19.49 16.84 -0.57
N LEU A 128 19.21 17.84 0.27
CA LEU A 128 18.01 17.86 1.10
C LEU A 128 16.85 18.32 0.22
N ALA A 129 15.82 17.49 0.16
CA ALA A 129 14.62 17.76 -0.60
C ALA A 129 13.43 17.80 0.35
N THR A 130 12.59 18.81 0.16
CA THR A 130 11.22 18.77 0.64
C THR A 130 10.46 17.83 -0.30
N PRO A 131 9.94 16.68 0.17
CA PRO A 131 9.12 15.84 -0.67
C PRO A 131 7.95 16.68 -1.16
N ALA A 132 7.92 17.01 -2.46
CA ALA A 132 6.89 17.87 -3.01
C ALA A 132 5.53 17.16 -2.93
N GLY A 133 4.49 17.93 -2.59
CA GLY A 133 3.10 17.50 -2.51
C GLY A 133 2.51 17.02 -3.84
N PRO A 134 1.18 16.80 -3.92
CA PRO A 134 0.55 16.11 -5.05
C PRO A 134 0.90 16.73 -6.41
N ARG A 135 1.63 15.97 -7.24
CA ARG A 135 2.11 16.36 -8.57
C ARG A 135 1.06 16.18 -9.68
N GLY A 136 -0.20 16.38 -9.33
CA GLY A 136 -1.35 16.18 -10.21
C GLY A 136 -2.37 15.16 -9.68
N PRO A 137 -3.57 15.10 -10.29
CA PRO A 137 -4.65 14.24 -9.83
C PRO A 137 -4.33 12.75 -10.02
N GLY A 138 -4.75 11.93 -9.04
CA GLY A 138 -4.53 10.48 -9.02
C GLY A 138 -3.08 10.03 -8.78
N LEU A 139 -2.16 10.97 -8.52
CA LEU A 139 -0.79 10.63 -8.12
C LEU A 139 -0.69 10.48 -6.60
N VAL A 140 0.03 9.45 -6.17
CA VAL A 140 0.39 9.25 -4.76
C VAL A 140 1.40 10.33 -4.40
N ASP A 141 1.11 11.11 -3.36
CA ASP A 141 2.01 12.15 -2.86
C ASP A 141 3.28 11.50 -2.26
N PRO A 142 4.48 11.75 -2.82
CA PRO A 142 5.73 11.26 -2.25
C PRO A 142 5.95 11.73 -0.80
N ALA A 143 5.39 12.87 -0.42
CA ALA A 143 5.44 13.38 0.94
C ALA A 143 4.64 12.50 1.91
N ASP A 144 3.55 11.86 1.49
CA ASP A 144 2.82 10.91 2.33
C ASP A 144 3.73 9.75 2.76
N ALA A 145 4.55 9.23 1.84
CA ALA A 145 5.46 8.12 2.13
C ALA A 145 6.57 8.50 3.11
N VAL A 146 7.07 9.75 3.05
CA VAL A 146 8.08 10.27 3.98
C VAL A 146 7.44 10.57 5.34
N ARG A 147 6.24 11.17 5.35
CA ARG A 147 5.43 11.43 6.55
C ARG A 147 5.04 10.15 7.29
N ALA A 148 4.69 9.09 6.55
CA ALA A 148 4.39 7.77 7.12
C ALA A 148 5.60 7.18 7.89
N ARG A 149 6.83 7.56 7.50
CA ARG A 149 8.07 7.18 8.19
C ARG A 149 8.44 8.09 9.36
N GLY A 150 7.60 9.09 9.66
CA GLY A 150 7.85 10.08 10.72
C GLY A 150 8.89 11.14 10.36
N ALA A 151 9.07 11.41 9.07
CA ALA A 151 9.92 12.47 8.56
C ALA A 151 9.10 13.47 7.74
N ALA A 152 9.56 14.72 7.66
CA ALA A 152 9.00 15.77 6.81
C ALA A 152 9.92 16.06 5.62
N LEU A 153 11.23 15.89 5.80
CA LEU A 153 12.26 16.09 4.77
C LEU A 153 12.94 14.78 4.43
N GLN A 154 13.55 14.71 3.25
CA GLN A 154 14.41 13.60 2.87
C GLN A 154 15.73 14.09 2.28
N ILE A 155 16.83 13.40 2.59
CA ILE A 155 18.14 13.67 1.98
C ILE A 155 18.63 12.46 1.20
N SER A 156 19.03 12.68 -0.05
CA SER A 156 19.80 11.69 -0.82
C SER A 156 21.28 11.92 -0.58
N ALA A 157 21.89 11.09 0.26
CA ALA A 157 23.30 11.20 0.59
C ALA A 157 24.18 10.89 -0.62
N ARG A 158 25.16 11.75 -0.90
CA ARG A 158 26.29 11.44 -1.78
C ARG A 158 27.42 10.77 -1.00
N SER A 159 27.65 11.21 0.22
CA SER A 159 28.63 10.62 1.14
C SER A 159 28.10 10.62 2.56
N VAL A 160 28.50 9.60 3.32
CA VAL A 160 28.23 9.49 4.76
C VAL A 160 29.56 9.35 5.48
N THR A 161 29.78 10.15 6.52
CA THR A 161 30.96 10.07 7.38
C THR A 161 30.53 9.68 8.79
N ARG A 162 31.09 8.60 9.32
CA ARG A 162 30.78 8.13 10.68
C ARG A 162 31.58 8.95 11.68
N LEU A 163 30.87 9.68 12.55
CA LEU A 163 31.48 10.54 13.57
C LEU A 163 31.65 9.82 14.90
N ALA A 164 30.64 9.04 15.31
CA ALA A 164 30.66 8.29 16.55
C ALA A 164 29.79 7.04 16.47
N ASN A 165 30.06 6.09 17.36
CA ASN A 165 29.35 4.83 17.41
C ASN A 165 29.12 4.42 18.88
N ASP A 166 28.23 5.14 19.56
CA ASP A 166 27.84 4.85 20.94
C ASP A 166 26.33 4.58 21.03
N PRO A 167 25.89 3.36 20.69
CA PRO A 167 24.48 3.07 20.60
C PRO A 167 23.84 2.97 21.99
N GLY A 168 22.82 3.80 22.24
CA GLY A 168 21.91 3.62 23.38
C GLY A 168 21.16 2.29 23.37
N ALA A 169 20.42 1.98 24.43
CA ALA A 169 19.71 0.69 24.56
C ALA A 169 18.76 0.39 23.38
N THR A 170 18.00 1.39 22.95
CA THR A 170 17.10 1.29 21.78
C THR A 170 17.88 1.03 20.48
N ALA A 171 19.01 1.71 20.27
CA ALA A 171 19.85 1.48 19.11
C ALA A 171 20.46 0.07 19.10
N ARG A 172 20.92 -0.43 20.26
CA ARG A 172 21.41 -1.82 20.38
C ARG A 172 20.33 -2.85 20.06
N PHE A 173 19.10 -2.62 20.50
CA PHE A 173 17.96 -3.47 20.16
C PHE A 173 17.72 -3.51 18.63
N TRP A 174 17.71 -2.36 17.97
CA TRP A 174 17.54 -2.30 16.52
C TRP A 174 18.72 -2.88 15.74
N ARG A 175 19.95 -2.73 16.24
CA ARG A 175 21.13 -3.40 15.67
C ARG A 175 21.01 -4.92 15.76
N TRP A 176 20.59 -5.45 16.90
CA TRP A 176 20.33 -6.87 17.06
C TRP A 176 19.25 -7.35 16.08
N ALA A 177 18.13 -6.63 15.97
CA ALA A 177 17.05 -6.98 15.06
C ALA A 177 17.52 -6.96 13.58
N GLY A 178 18.27 -5.94 13.19
CA GLY A 178 18.86 -5.83 11.85
C GLY A 178 19.93 -6.89 11.59
N ALA A 179 20.75 -7.25 12.58
CA ALA A 179 21.71 -8.34 12.47
C ALA A 179 21.01 -9.68 12.25
N MET A 180 19.95 -9.97 13.03
CA MET A 180 19.14 -11.18 12.88
C MET A 180 18.47 -11.23 11.50
N GLN A 181 17.94 -10.11 11.01
CA GLN A 181 17.39 -10.02 9.65
C GLN A 181 18.43 -10.39 8.59
N ARG A 182 19.66 -9.89 8.72
CA ARG A 182 20.78 -10.19 7.80
C ARG A 182 21.21 -11.65 7.88
N THR A 183 21.32 -12.21 9.08
CA THR A 183 21.63 -13.62 9.29
C THR A 183 20.57 -14.50 8.62
N TRP A 184 19.29 -14.31 8.92
CA TRP A 184 18.23 -15.11 8.30
C TRP A 184 18.14 -14.91 6.78
N ALA A 185 18.44 -13.71 6.27
CA ALA A 185 18.52 -13.48 4.84
C ALA A 185 19.68 -14.28 4.19
N ALA A 186 20.83 -14.36 4.86
CA ALA A 186 21.96 -15.16 4.41
C ALA A 186 21.67 -16.67 4.51
N ASP A 187 21.05 -17.12 5.61
CA ASP A 187 20.64 -18.52 5.79
C ASP A 187 19.66 -18.97 4.68
N ILE A 188 18.75 -18.08 4.25
CA ILE A 188 17.87 -18.36 3.08
C ILE A 188 18.69 -18.51 1.80
N ASP A 189 19.67 -17.63 1.58
CA ASP A 189 20.53 -17.68 0.39
C ASP A 189 21.37 -18.97 0.36
N GLU A 190 21.94 -19.37 1.50
CA GLU A 190 22.83 -20.53 1.67
C GLU A 190 22.08 -21.87 1.62
N ALA A 191 20.86 -21.95 2.17
CA ALA A 191 20.04 -23.17 2.16
C ALA A 191 19.67 -23.66 0.74
N GLY A 192 19.75 -22.77 -0.27
CA GLY A 192 19.52 -23.10 -1.67
C GLY A 192 18.03 -23.22 -2.06
N GLY A 193 17.75 -24.05 -3.09
CA GLY A 193 16.41 -24.24 -3.66
C GLY A 193 16.15 -23.39 -4.91
N ASP A 194 14.89 -22.99 -5.14
CA ASP A 194 14.53 -22.15 -6.29
C ASP A 194 15.06 -20.70 -6.13
N PRO A 195 15.76 -20.12 -7.13
CA PRO A 195 16.31 -18.77 -7.02
C PRO A 195 15.27 -17.66 -6.82
N ILE A 196 14.12 -17.75 -7.50
CA ILE A 196 13.04 -16.77 -7.37
C ILE A 196 12.32 -16.96 -6.03
N GLY A 197 12.11 -18.21 -5.64
CA GLY A 197 11.57 -18.63 -4.37
C GLY A 197 12.39 -18.12 -3.18
N ARG A 198 13.72 -18.17 -3.25
CA ARG A 198 14.61 -17.56 -2.22
C ARG A 198 14.44 -16.05 -2.13
N ALA A 199 14.48 -15.35 -3.26
CA ALA A 199 14.30 -13.90 -3.31
C ALA A 199 12.94 -13.46 -2.73
N ALA A 200 11.88 -14.18 -3.09
CA ALA A 200 10.55 -13.99 -2.55
C ALA A 200 10.48 -14.33 -1.04
N LEU A 201 11.04 -15.47 -0.62
CA LEU A 201 11.06 -15.90 0.79
C LEU A 201 11.77 -14.89 1.69
N ARG A 202 12.83 -14.23 1.22
CA ARG A 202 13.47 -13.12 1.96
C ARG A 202 12.48 -11.97 2.20
N GLY A 203 11.74 -11.56 1.17
CA GLY A 203 10.73 -10.51 1.29
C GLY A 203 9.59 -10.89 2.24
N ILE A 204 9.16 -12.15 2.21
CA ILE A 204 8.01 -12.68 2.96
C ILE A 204 8.37 -12.96 4.43
N ALA A 205 9.50 -13.62 4.69
CA ALA A 205 9.88 -14.10 6.01
C ALA A 205 10.62 -13.04 6.84
N VAL A 206 11.57 -12.32 6.24
CA VAL A 206 12.45 -11.36 6.94
C VAL A 206 12.20 -9.90 6.55
N GLY A 207 11.42 -9.64 5.51
CA GLY A 207 11.15 -8.27 5.03
C GLY A 207 12.28 -7.63 4.26
N ASP A 208 13.26 -8.42 3.81
CA ASP A 208 14.32 -7.96 2.91
C ASP A 208 13.90 -8.18 1.45
N ARG A 209 13.64 -7.09 0.73
CA ARG A 209 13.26 -7.11 -0.69
C ARG A 209 14.41 -6.72 -1.63
N SER A 210 15.65 -6.64 -1.14
CA SER A 210 16.79 -6.15 -1.95
C SER A 210 17.12 -7.04 -3.16
N THR A 211 16.63 -8.28 -3.19
CA THR A 211 16.89 -9.26 -4.26
C THR A 211 15.65 -9.62 -5.07
N VAL A 212 14.49 -9.04 -4.77
CA VAL A 212 13.22 -9.31 -5.47
C VAL A 212 13.26 -8.68 -6.88
N PRO A 213 13.19 -9.47 -7.96
CA PRO A 213 13.22 -8.94 -9.32
C PRO A 213 11.95 -8.16 -9.68
N PRO A 214 12.02 -7.10 -10.50
CA PRO A 214 10.84 -6.34 -10.94
C PRO A 214 9.78 -7.19 -11.64
N GLU A 215 10.19 -8.25 -12.33
CA GLU A 215 9.30 -9.17 -13.06
C GLU A 215 8.47 -10.02 -12.10
N LEU A 216 9.07 -10.45 -10.99
CA LEU A 216 8.36 -11.15 -9.91
C LEU A 216 7.29 -10.23 -9.30
N ASP A 217 7.66 -8.98 -9.03
CA ASP A 217 6.75 -7.93 -8.54
C ASP A 217 5.55 -7.75 -9.49
N ALA A 218 5.79 -7.70 -10.81
CA ALA A 218 4.74 -7.55 -11.83
C ALA A 218 3.83 -8.77 -11.92
N ARG A 219 4.38 -9.99 -11.91
CA ARG A 219 3.59 -11.24 -11.95
C ARG A 219 2.66 -11.36 -10.75
N TRP A 220 3.14 -11.07 -9.54
CA TRP A 220 2.33 -11.19 -8.32
C TRP A 220 1.27 -10.10 -8.22
N ARG A 221 1.52 -8.91 -8.78
CA ARG A 221 0.49 -7.87 -8.97
C ARG A 221 -0.61 -8.35 -9.90
N ALA A 222 -0.26 -8.85 -11.08
CA ALA A 222 -1.23 -9.36 -12.05
C ALA A 222 -2.03 -10.56 -11.49
N ALA A 223 -1.40 -11.45 -10.74
CA ALA A 223 -2.04 -12.56 -10.05
C ALA A 223 -2.87 -12.14 -8.80
N GLY A 224 -2.77 -10.89 -8.37
CA GLY A 224 -3.52 -10.35 -7.22
C GLY A 224 -3.02 -10.82 -5.85
N ILE A 225 -1.81 -11.36 -5.77
CA ILE A 225 -1.18 -11.84 -4.52
C ILE A 225 -0.01 -10.97 -4.07
N TYR A 226 0.16 -9.78 -4.65
CA TYR A 226 1.27 -8.87 -4.35
C TYR A 226 1.46 -8.56 -2.86
N HIS A 227 0.37 -8.46 -2.11
CA HIS A 227 0.41 -8.19 -0.66
C HIS A 227 1.16 -9.27 0.14
N VAL A 228 1.29 -10.48 -0.42
CA VAL A 228 2.02 -11.59 0.20
C VAL A 228 3.53 -11.38 0.11
N LEU A 229 4.04 -10.73 -0.95
CA LEU A 229 5.47 -10.56 -1.24
C LEU A 229 6.23 -9.68 -0.23
N SER A 230 5.50 -8.99 0.64
CA SER A 230 6.05 -8.19 1.75
C SER A 230 5.45 -8.65 3.07
N VAL A 231 6.21 -8.50 4.17
CA VAL A 231 5.72 -8.78 5.52
C VAL A 231 4.43 -7.98 5.79
N SER A 232 3.35 -8.70 6.01
CA SER A 232 1.98 -8.20 5.98
C SER A 232 1.37 -8.39 7.37
N GLY A 233 0.22 -7.75 7.59
CA GLY A 233 -0.51 -7.97 8.84
C GLY A 233 -1.03 -9.41 8.98
N LEU A 234 -1.27 -10.10 7.86
CA LEU A 234 -1.69 -11.51 7.86
C LEU A 234 -0.53 -12.42 8.26
N HIS A 235 0.67 -12.19 7.71
CA HIS A 235 1.90 -12.91 8.08
C HIS A 235 2.10 -12.90 9.60
N LEU A 236 2.06 -11.71 10.22
CA LEU A 236 2.20 -11.57 11.67
C LEU A 236 1.07 -12.28 12.44
N ALA A 237 -0.18 -12.17 11.98
CA ALA A 237 -1.33 -12.79 12.65
C ALA A 237 -1.26 -14.33 12.59
N VAL A 238 -0.84 -14.90 11.46
CA VAL A 238 -0.66 -16.35 11.29
C VAL A 238 0.49 -16.84 12.15
N VAL A 239 1.65 -16.18 12.11
CA VAL A 239 2.82 -16.53 12.91
C VAL A 239 2.49 -16.45 14.41
N ALA A 240 1.92 -15.34 14.88
CA ALA A 240 1.55 -15.17 16.28
C ALA A 240 0.49 -16.19 16.72
N GLY A 241 -0.50 -16.46 15.87
CA GLY A 241 -1.54 -17.45 16.13
C GLY A 241 -1.02 -18.88 16.21
N LEU A 242 -0.10 -19.26 15.32
CA LEU A 242 0.55 -20.57 15.32
C LEU A 242 1.43 -20.74 16.56
N LEU A 243 2.27 -19.74 16.88
CA LEU A 243 3.09 -19.75 18.08
C LEU A 243 2.25 -19.86 19.35
N TYR A 244 1.18 -19.07 19.45
CA TYR A 244 0.23 -19.16 20.55
C TYR A 244 -0.39 -20.57 20.67
N TRP A 245 -0.80 -21.16 19.55
CA TRP A 245 -1.36 -22.52 19.53
C TRP A 245 -0.34 -23.57 19.98
N LEU A 246 0.89 -23.52 19.46
CA LEU A 246 1.98 -24.43 19.84
C LEU A 246 2.34 -24.30 21.33
N LEU A 247 2.55 -23.06 21.80
CA LEU A 247 2.86 -22.78 23.21
C LEU A 247 1.75 -23.25 24.13
N ARG A 248 0.49 -22.99 23.76
CA ARG A 248 -0.67 -23.46 24.53
C ARG A 248 -0.72 -24.98 24.58
N LYS A 249 -0.42 -25.68 23.49
CA LYS A 249 -0.37 -27.15 23.44
C LYS A 249 0.77 -27.70 24.28
N ALA A 250 1.97 -27.13 24.19
CA ALA A 250 3.13 -27.51 24.99
C ALA A 250 2.87 -27.32 26.49
N LEU A 251 2.33 -26.17 26.89
CA LEU A 251 1.95 -25.89 28.28
C LEU A 251 0.83 -26.82 28.78
N ALA A 252 -0.15 -27.13 27.94
CA ALA A 252 -1.22 -28.07 28.28
C ALA A 252 -0.71 -29.51 28.44
N ALA A 253 0.30 -29.91 27.65
CA ALA A 253 0.94 -31.23 27.74
C ALA A 253 1.96 -31.34 28.89
N SER A 254 2.40 -30.20 29.45
CA SER A 254 3.35 -30.17 30.56
C SER A 254 2.73 -30.68 31.87
N PRO A 255 3.53 -31.12 32.86
CA PRO A 255 3.05 -31.50 34.19
C PRO A 255 2.27 -30.39 34.91
N LEU A 256 2.49 -29.13 34.51
CA LEU A 256 1.79 -27.97 35.05
C LEU A 256 0.44 -27.71 34.37
N GLY A 257 0.14 -28.36 33.24
CA GLY A 257 -1.02 -28.08 32.39
C GLY A 257 -2.38 -28.20 33.10
N GLY A 258 -2.49 -29.07 34.11
CA GLY A 258 -3.68 -29.20 34.96
C GLY A 258 -3.76 -28.16 36.10
N ARG A 259 -2.65 -27.48 36.40
CA ARG A 259 -2.53 -26.48 37.49
C ARG A 259 -2.58 -25.05 37.00
N ILE A 260 -2.23 -24.81 35.73
CA ILE A 260 -2.28 -23.49 35.10
C ILE A 260 -3.38 -23.43 34.05
N ARG A 261 -3.76 -22.23 33.62
CA ARG A 261 -4.57 -22.02 32.42
C ARG A 261 -3.61 -21.84 31.23
N PRO A 262 -3.39 -22.84 30.36
CA PRO A 262 -2.33 -22.78 29.34
C PRO A 262 -2.49 -21.60 28.38
N ALA A 263 -3.74 -21.21 28.06
CA ALA A 263 -4.05 -20.05 27.23
C ALA A 263 -3.53 -18.73 27.82
N ARG A 264 -3.69 -18.53 29.13
CA ARG A 264 -3.31 -17.31 29.84
C ARG A 264 -1.79 -17.08 29.86
N TRP A 265 -1.01 -18.15 29.85
CA TRP A 265 0.45 -18.11 29.87
C TRP A 265 1.09 -18.19 28.48
N ALA A 266 0.45 -18.88 27.53
CA ALA A 266 0.88 -18.88 26.13
C ALA A 266 0.75 -17.50 25.48
N ALA A 267 -0.31 -16.74 25.83
CA ALA A 267 -0.58 -15.42 25.23
C ALA A 267 0.56 -14.40 25.41
N PRO A 268 1.12 -14.16 26.62
CA PRO A 268 2.22 -13.20 26.79
C PRO A 268 3.49 -13.65 26.08
N MET A 269 3.81 -14.95 26.09
CA MET A 269 4.96 -15.49 25.37
C MET A 269 4.81 -15.29 23.85
N ALA A 270 3.64 -15.62 23.30
CA ALA A 270 3.33 -15.41 21.89
C ALA A 270 3.35 -13.92 21.51
N PHE A 271 2.89 -13.04 22.41
CA PHE A 271 2.95 -11.59 22.19
C PHE A 271 4.40 -11.08 22.13
N VAL A 272 5.26 -11.51 23.05
CA VAL A 272 6.70 -11.16 23.03
C VAL A 272 7.35 -11.64 21.73
N LEU A 273 7.06 -12.87 21.30
CA LEU A 273 7.57 -13.39 20.03
C LEU A 273 7.04 -12.61 18.83
N ALA A 274 5.78 -12.16 18.85
CA ALA A 274 5.21 -11.30 17.82
C ALA A 274 5.90 -9.93 17.76
N VAL A 275 6.25 -9.33 18.90
CA VAL A 275 7.04 -8.10 19.00
C VAL A 275 8.45 -8.31 18.41
N VAL A 276 9.12 -9.41 18.81
CA VAL A 276 10.44 -9.78 18.29
C VAL A 276 10.41 -9.96 16.77
N TYR A 277 9.44 -10.71 16.25
CA TYR A 277 9.29 -10.92 14.81
C TYR A 277 9.01 -9.61 14.06
N THR A 278 8.19 -8.73 14.64
CA THR A 278 7.95 -7.39 14.09
C THR A 278 9.23 -6.55 14.03
N ALA A 279 10.10 -6.66 15.04
CA ALA A 279 11.38 -5.94 15.05
C ALA A 279 12.36 -6.50 14.00
N ILE A 280 12.51 -7.83 13.92
CA ILE A 280 13.38 -8.50 12.92
C ILE A 280 12.95 -8.15 11.49
N THR A 281 11.65 -8.04 11.25
CA THR A 281 11.10 -7.71 9.93
C THR A 281 11.14 -6.21 9.57
N GLY A 282 11.83 -5.40 10.39
CA GLY A 282 12.03 -3.97 10.14
C GLY A 282 10.84 -3.08 10.55
N ALA A 283 9.95 -3.58 11.42
CA ALA A 283 8.80 -2.86 11.98
C ALA A 283 7.98 -2.09 10.93
N GLN A 284 7.66 -2.77 9.83
CA GLN A 284 6.82 -2.24 8.77
C GLN A 284 5.45 -1.78 9.31
N LEU A 285 4.88 -0.72 8.74
CA LEU A 285 3.59 -0.19 9.20
C LEU A 285 2.48 -1.25 9.19
N ALA A 286 2.51 -2.19 8.25
CA ALA A 286 1.55 -3.30 8.20
C ALA A 286 1.68 -4.25 9.41
N THR A 287 2.91 -4.58 9.83
CA THR A 287 3.15 -5.46 10.97
C THR A 287 2.85 -4.75 12.29
N LEU A 288 3.19 -3.46 12.42
CA LEU A 288 2.82 -2.66 13.60
C LEU A 288 1.29 -2.60 13.80
N ARG A 289 0.52 -2.36 12.74
CA ARG A 289 -0.95 -2.33 12.81
C ARG A 289 -1.51 -3.69 13.24
N ALA A 290 -1.00 -4.78 12.68
CA ALA A 290 -1.42 -6.12 13.06
C ALA A 290 -0.97 -6.50 14.48
N LEU A 291 0.19 -6.03 14.93
CA LEU A 291 0.70 -6.25 16.29
C LEU A 291 -0.25 -5.65 17.33
N ILE A 292 -0.83 -4.48 17.07
CA ILE A 292 -1.84 -3.88 17.94
C ILE A 292 -3.11 -4.75 17.98
N VAL A 293 -3.60 -5.20 16.83
CA VAL A 293 -4.80 -6.09 16.76
C VAL A 293 -4.55 -7.40 17.51
N VAL A 294 -3.43 -8.08 17.22
CA VAL A 294 -3.02 -9.33 17.87
C VAL A 294 -2.80 -9.11 19.37
N GLY A 295 -2.21 -7.98 19.76
CA GLY A 295 -2.02 -7.59 21.16
C GLY A 295 -3.34 -7.49 21.91
N VAL A 296 -4.35 -6.82 21.34
CA VAL A 296 -5.69 -6.75 21.96
C VAL A 296 -6.31 -8.16 22.10
N MET A 297 -6.14 -9.02 21.10
CA MET A 297 -6.63 -10.40 21.15
C MET A 297 -5.92 -11.22 22.24
N PHE A 298 -4.60 -11.07 22.38
CA PHE A 298 -3.82 -11.74 23.42
C PHE A 298 -4.10 -11.21 24.82
N VAL A 299 -4.32 -9.90 24.99
CA VAL A 299 -4.82 -9.34 26.26
C VAL A 299 -6.18 -9.97 26.62
N GLY A 300 -7.07 -10.15 25.64
CA GLY A 300 -8.31 -10.91 25.84
C GLY A 300 -8.05 -12.33 26.36
N ALA A 301 -7.11 -13.06 25.74
CA ALA A 301 -6.71 -14.39 26.19
C ALA A 301 -6.08 -14.40 27.59
N MET A 302 -5.28 -13.39 27.96
CA MET A 302 -4.71 -13.24 29.30
C MET A 302 -5.78 -12.99 30.38
N LEU A 303 -6.83 -12.27 30.01
CA LEU A 303 -7.96 -11.94 30.89
C LEU A 303 -9.07 -13.00 30.89
N ASP A 304 -8.89 -14.11 30.15
CA ASP A 304 -9.92 -15.11 29.90
C ASP A 304 -11.24 -14.50 29.37
N ARG A 305 -11.12 -13.44 28.57
CA ARG A 305 -12.23 -12.74 27.92
C ARG A 305 -12.19 -13.00 26.41
N PRO A 306 -13.30 -13.43 25.80
CA PRO A 306 -13.35 -13.60 24.35
C PRO A 306 -13.24 -12.22 23.68
N ALA A 307 -12.07 -11.91 23.13
CA ALA A 307 -11.89 -10.75 22.27
C ALA A 307 -12.49 -11.05 20.89
N ARG A 308 -13.39 -10.18 20.42
CA ARG A 308 -13.92 -10.27 19.05
C ARG A 308 -12.99 -9.51 18.12
N LEU A 309 -12.72 -10.07 16.94
CA LEU A 309 -11.84 -9.43 15.95
C LEU A 309 -12.32 -8.00 15.61
N ALA A 310 -13.63 -7.78 15.50
CA ALA A 310 -14.19 -6.45 15.24
C ALA A 310 -13.87 -5.44 16.36
N ASP A 311 -13.87 -5.88 17.62
CA ASP A 311 -13.54 -5.03 18.76
C ASP A 311 -12.03 -4.75 18.80
N ALA A 312 -11.19 -5.76 18.51
CA ALA A 312 -9.75 -5.60 18.40
C ALA A 312 -9.34 -4.64 17.27
N LEU A 313 -9.98 -4.75 16.10
CA LEU A 313 -9.79 -3.81 15.00
C LEU A 313 -10.20 -2.40 15.39
N ALA A 314 -11.31 -2.25 16.10
CA ALA A 314 -11.76 -0.92 16.51
C ALA A 314 -10.79 -0.25 17.49
N VAL A 315 -10.30 -1.00 18.49
CA VAL A 315 -9.28 -0.52 19.43
C VAL A 315 -7.99 -0.19 18.70
N ALA A 316 -7.57 -1.02 17.75
CA ALA A 316 -6.37 -0.77 16.95
C ALA A 316 -6.52 0.49 16.09
N ALA A 317 -7.63 0.65 15.37
CA ALA A 317 -7.90 1.84 14.58
C ALA A 317 -7.87 3.10 15.45
N LEU A 318 -8.52 3.07 16.62
CA LEU A 318 -8.49 4.21 17.55
C LEU A 318 -7.07 4.51 18.02
N ALA A 319 -6.30 3.51 18.45
CA ALA A 319 -4.95 3.70 18.94
C ALA A 319 -4.02 4.28 17.86
N ILE A 320 -4.12 3.79 16.63
CA ILE A 320 -3.35 4.28 15.48
C ILE A 320 -3.75 5.72 15.15
N LEU A 321 -5.04 5.99 14.99
CA LEU A 321 -5.51 7.29 14.53
C LEU A 321 -5.41 8.39 15.60
N VAL A 322 -5.36 8.05 16.90
CA VAL A 322 -5.00 8.98 17.98
C VAL A 322 -3.54 9.39 17.88
N TRP A 323 -2.65 8.46 17.51
CA TRP A 323 -1.22 8.73 17.36
C TRP A 323 -0.92 9.47 16.05
N ARG A 324 -1.54 9.06 14.95
CA ARG A 324 -1.37 9.60 13.59
C ARG A 324 -2.71 9.63 12.85
N PRO A 325 -3.46 10.74 12.91
CA PRO A 325 -4.76 10.85 12.25
C PRO A 325 -4.66 10.76 10.72
N GLY A 326 -3.52 11.17 10.14
CA GLY A 326 -3.25 11.10 8.70
C GLY A 326 -3.25 9.67 8.14
N ASP A 327 -3.01 8.65 8.97
CA ASP A 327 -3.05 7.24 8.54
C ASP A 327 -4.43 6.83 8.00
N LEU A 328 -5.52 7.57 8.29
CA LEU A 328 -6.83 7.30 7.70
C LEU A 328 -6.83 7.40 6.17
N PHE A 329 -6.01 8.29 5.62
CA PHE A 329 -5.91 8.54 4.18
C PHE A 329 -4.88 7.64 3.51
N ASP A 330 -4.05 6.93 4.29
CA ASP A 330 -3.08 5.98 3.76
C ASP A 330 -3.78 4.78 3.10
N PRO A 331 -3.49 4.49 1.81
CA PRO A 331 -4.06 3.34 1.11
C PRO A 331 -3.82 2.02 1.85
N ALA A 332 -2.65 1.85 2.48
CA ALA A 332 -2.32 0.61 3.17
C ALA A 332 -3.16 0.44 4.45
N PHE A 333 -3.44 1.52 5.19
CA PHE A 333 -4.42 1.53 6.28
C PHE A 333 -5.80 1.09 5.81
N GLN A 334 -6.34 1.76 4.79
CA GLN A 334 -7.69 1.52 4.26
C GLN A 334 -7.88 0.06 3.82
N LEU A 335 -6.93 -0.48 3.04
CA LEU A 335 -6.98 -1.85 2.54
C LEU A 335 -6.95 -2.89 3.66
N SER A 336 -6.03 -2.75 4.63
CA SER A 336 -5.90 -3.73 5.72
C SER A 336 -7.13 -3.74 6.63
N PHE A 337 -7.65 -2.57 7.00
CA PHE A 337 -8.82 -2.47 7.88
C PHE A 337 -10.11 -2.89 7.17
N ALA A 338 -10.29 -2.55 5.89
CA ALA A 338 -11.44 -3.00 5.11
C ALA A 338 -11.47 -4.54 4.99
N ALA A 339 -10.34 -5.16 4.63
CA ALA A 339 -10.21 -6.61 4.55
C ALA A 339 -10.49 -7.27 5.90
N ALA A 340 -9.85 -6.81 6.97
CA ALA A 340 -10.00 -7.40 8.31
C ALA A 340 -11.41 -7.21 8.88
N LEU A 341 -12.08 -6.08 8.61
CA LEU A 341 -13.44 -5.83 9.05
C LEU A 341 -14.44 -6.76 8.35
N VAL A 342 -14.28 -6.98 7.04
CA VAL A 342 -15.09 -7.96 6.30
C VAL A 342 -14.92 -9.36 6.88
N LEU A 343 -13.69 -9.76 7.18
CA LEU A 343 -13.41 -11.03 7.85
C LEU A 343 -14.12 -11.11 9.21
N ALA A 344 -14.03 -10.06 10.02
CA ALA A 344 -14.64 -9.99 11.35
C ALA A 344 -16.18 -10.10 11.30
N VAL A 345 -16.82 -9.38 10.38
CA VAL A 345 -18.29 -9.37 10.22
C VAL A 345 -18.81 -10.72 9.71
N ARG A 346 -18.01 -11.45 8.91
CA ARG A 346 -18.37 -12.77 8.40
C ARG A 346 -18.24 -13.92 9.41
N GLN A 347 -17.59 -13.72 10.55
CA GLN A 347 -17.38 -14.79 11.55
C GLN A 347 -18.69 -15.39 12.11
N GLY A 348 -19.84 -14.73 11.91
CA GLY A 348 -21.16 -15.19 12.33
C GLY A 348 -22.00 -15.93 11.27
N ILE A 349 -21.44 -16.28 10.11
CA ILE A 349 -22.13 -17.04 9.06
C ILE A 349 -21.95 -18.54 9.32
N GLU A 350 -23.04 -19.32 9.29
CA GLU A 350 -22.97 -20.78 9.39
C GLU A 350 -22.04 -21.36 8.32
N ARG A 351 -20.98 -22.04 8.78
CA ARG A 351 -20.01 -22.66 7.89
C ARG A 351 -20.57 -23.97 7.37
N LYS A 352 -20.71 -24.06 6.04
CA LYS A 352 -20.95 -25.36 5.38
C LYS A 352 -19.83 -26.33 5.78
N ARG A 353 -20.21 -27.53 6.24
CA ARG A 353 -19.28 -28.57 6.70
C ARG A 353 -18.76 -29.41 5.52
N GLY A 354 -17.66 -30.14 5.74
CA GLY A 354 -17.00 -30.98 4.73
C GLY A 354 -16.13 -30.20 3.74
N VAL A 355 -15.40 -30.93 2.87
CA VAL A 355 -14.42 -30.35 1.93
C VAL A 355 -15.06 -29.33 0.98
N ARG A 356 -16.22 -29.66 0.40
CA ARG A 356 -16.98 -28.73 -0.47
C ARG A 356 -17.41 -27.46 0.28
N GLY A 357 -17.82 -27.61 1.55
CA GLY A 357 -18.18 -26.49 2.40
C GLY A 357 -16.99 -25.59 2.73
N TRP A 358 -15.83 -26.18 3.00
CA TRP A 358 -14.58 -25.45 3.22
C TRP A 358 -14.17 -24.64 1.98
N ILE A 359 -14.15 -25.26 0.79
CA ILE A 359 -13.85 -24.57 -0.47
C ILE A 359 -14.84 -23.43 -0.72
N ALA A 360 -16.14 -23.68 -0.56
CA ALA A 360 -17.17 -22.65 -0.74
C ALA A 360 -17.01 -21.48 0.26
N ASN A 361 -16.65 -21.75 1.51
CA ASN A 361 -16.40 -20.72 2.52
C ASN A 361 -15.14 -19.91 2.20
N ALA A 362 -14.07 -20.55 1.72
CA ALA A 362 -12.82 -19.91 1.34
C ALA A 362 -13.00 -19.03 0.09
N LEU A 363 -13.65 -19.56 -0.96
CA LEU A 363 -14.03 -18.80 -2.16
C LEU A 363 -14.89 -17.59 -1.81
N ALA A 364 -15.92 -17.78 -0.98
CA ALA A 364 -16.76 -16.68 -0.56
C ALA A 364 -15.92 -15.63 0.19
N THR A 365 -15.11 -16.05 1.16
CA THR A 365 -14.27 -15.12 1.94
C THR A 365 -13.32 -14.32 1.05
N SER A 366 -12.65 -14.98 0.12
CA SER A 366 -11.77 -14.34 -0.87
C SER A 366 -12.52 -13.33 -1.75
N ALA A 367 -13.70 -13.71 -2.26
CA ALA A 367 -14.54 -12.82 -3.06
C ALA A 367 -15.03 -11.60 -2.26
N TRP A 368 -15.42 -11.77 -0.99
CA TRP A 368 -15.90 -10.66 -0.15
C TRP A 368 -14.79 -9.69 0.23
N VAL A 369 -13.60 -10.20 0.55
CA VAL A 369 -12.43 -9.34 0.79
C VAL A 369 -12.10 -8.57 -0.49
N SER A 370 -12.04 -9.26 -1.64
CA SER A 370 -11.77 -8.64 -2.94
C SER A 370 -12.81 -7.57 -3.28
N LEU A 371 -14.11 -7.80 -3.01
CA LEU A 371 -15.16 -6.81 -3.23
C LEU A 371 -15.02 -5.56 -2.36
N ALA A 372 -14.52 -5.71 -1.14
CA ALA A 372 -14.32 -4.58 -0.23
C ALA A 372 -13.05 -3.79 -0.51
N THR A 373 -12.00 -4.46 -0.98
CA THR A 373 -10.73 -3.81 -1.32
C THR A 373 -10.70 -3.28 -2.76
N ALA A 374 -11.47 -3.86 -3.70
CA ALA A 374 -11.45 -3.46 -5.10
C ALA A 374 -11.76 -1.97 -5.35
N PRO A 375 -12.76 -1.33 -4.71
CA PRO A 375 -12.98 0.10 -4.88
C PRO A 375 -11.78 0.94 -4.43
N ILE A 376 -11.13 0.51 -3.34
CA ILE A 376 -9.94 1.19 -2.79
C ILE A 376 -8.77 1.02 -3.75
N THR A 377 -8.51 -0.19 -4.25
CA THR A 377 -7.42 -0.40 -5.22
C THR A 377 -7.68 0.29 -6.55
N ALA A 378 -8.93 0.34 -7.01
CA ALA A 378 -9.31 1.08 -8.22
C ALA A 378 -9.14 2.60 -8.05
N PHE A 379 -9.49 3.14 -6.89
CA PHE A 379 -9.30 4.56 -6.60
C PHE A 379 -7.83 4.94 -6.44
N GLN A 380 -7.06 4.11 -5.72
CA GLN A 380 -5.67 4.42 -5.34
C GLN A 380 -4.63 4.02 -6.40
N PHE A 381 -4.90 2.94 -7.15
CA PHE A 381 -3.95 2.35 -8.08
C PHE A 381 -4.48 2.24 -9.52
N HIS A 382 -5.75 2.58 -9.76
CA HIS A 382 -6.40 2.48 -11.07
C HIS A 382 -6.39 1.07 -11.68
N GLU A 383 -6.24 0.06 -10.83
CA GLU A 383 -6.09 -1.34 -11.23
C GLU A 383 -6.85 -2.26 -10.27
N VAL A 384 -7.59 -3.21 -10.85
CA VAL A 384 -8.26 -4.29 -10.13
C VAL A 384 -8.02 -5.59 -10.90
N THR A 385 -7.44 -6.58 -10.23
CA THR A 385 -7.23 -7.91 -10.81
C THR A 385 -8.23 -8.92 -10.26
N ALA A 386 -8.92 -9.64 -11.14
CA ALA A 386 -9.75 -10.77 -10.75
C ALA A 386 -8.92 -11.96 -10.25
N GLY A 387 -7.62 -11.99 -10.59
CA GLY A 387 -6.66 -13.00 -10.15
C GLY A 387 -6.62 -13.11 -8.63
N GLY A 388 -6.82 -11.99 -7.90
CA GLY A 388 -6.81 -11.98 -6.44
C GLY A 388 -7.81 -12.95 -5.80
N VAL A 389 -8.96 -13.23 -6.42
CA VAL A 389 -9.94 -14.18 -5.86
C VAL A 389 -9.37 -15.61 -5.84
N VAL A 390 -8.76 -16.02 -6.96
CA VAL A 390 -8.17 -17.36 -7.14
C VAL A 390 -6.82 -17.46 -6.41
N GLY A 391 -5.99 -16.43 -6.54
CA GLY A 391 -4.70 -16.31 -5.87
C GLY A 391 -4.84 -16.42 -4.35
N ASN A 392 -5.80 -15.71 -3.75
CA ASN A 392 -6.03 -15.77 -2.30
C ASN A 392 -6.67 -17.08 -1.82
N LEU A 393 -7.27 -17.87 -2.71
CA LEU A 393 -7.83 -19.17 -2.38
C LEU A 393 -6.76 -20.25 -2.33
N ILE A 394 -5.80 -20.20 -3.26
CA ILE A 394 -4.86 -21.30 -3.51
C ILE A 394 -3.45 -20.89 -3.12
N LEU A 395 -2.95 -19.80 -3.72
CA LEU A 395 -1.54 -19.40 -3.61
C LEU A 395 -1.23 -18.80 -2.23
N THR A 396 -2.06 -17.87 -1.76
CA THR A 396 -1.84 -17.22 -0.45
C THR A 396 -1.81 -18.23 0.71
N PRO A 397 -2.72 -19.22 0.83
CA PRO A 397 -2.63 -20.22 1.89
C PRO A 397 -1.39 -21.13 1.80
N ILE A 398 -0.90 -21.44 0.60
CA ILE A 398 0.36 -22.21 0.46
C ILE A 398 1.52 -21.41 1.05
N VAL A 399 1.59 -20.11 0.75
CA VAL A 399 2.64 -19.25 1.30
C VAL A 399 2.46 -19.07 2.81
N GLU A 400 1.28 -18.64 3.26
CA GLU A 400 1.01 -18.24 4.65
C GLU A 400 0.96 -19.41 5.63
N LEU A 401 0.38 -20.55 5.24
CA LEU A 401 0.14 -21.68 6.16
C LEU A 401 1.19 -22.80 6.04
N VAL A 402 1.96 -22.83 4.96
CA VAL A 402 2.95 -23.90 4.71
C VAL A 402 4.35 -23.31 4.56
N ALA A 403 4.61 -22.52 3.52
CA ALA A 403 5.96 -22.04 3.22
C ALA A 403 6.50 -21.17 4.37
N LEU A 404 5.75 -20.16 4.79
CA LEU A 404 6.19 -19.23 5.84
C LEU A 404 6.46 -19.93 7.18
N PRO A 405 5.56 -20.76 7.75
CA PRO A 405 5.85 -21.49 8.98
C PRO A 405 7.04 -22.45 8.85
N LEU A 406 7.17 -23.13 7.70
CA LEU A 406 8.27 -24.05 7.45
C LEU A 406 9.61 -23.32 7.36
N GLY A 407 9.66 -22.22 6.60
CA GLY A 407 10.84 -21.38 6.46
C GLY A 407 11.24 -20.72 7.77
N LEU A 408 10.32 -20.07 8.48
CA LEU A 408 10.60 -19.47 9.79
C LEU A 408 11.00 -20.51 10.84
N GLY A 409 10.36 -21.69 10.81
CA GLY A 409 10.75 -22.80 11.69
C GLY A 409 12.17 -23.30 11.40
N GLY A 410 12.52 -23.44 10.12
CA GLY A 410 13.88 -23.77 9.68
C GLY A 410 14.90 -22.73 10.15
N LEU A 411 14.64 -21.44 9.93
CA LEU A 411 15.51 -20.35 10.36
C LEU A 411 15.67 -20.29 11.88
N ALA A 412 14.58 -20.44 12.63
CA ALA A 412 14.63 -20.41 14.09
C ALA A 412 15.39 -21.61 14.69
N LEU A 413 15.43 -22.75 14.00
CA LEU A 413 16.10 -23.97 14.44
C LEU A 413 17.49 -24.18 13.80
N GLY A 414 17.89 -23.34 12.83
CA GLY A 414 19.12 -23.51 12.06
C GLY A 414 19.10 -24.75 11.16
N TRP A 415 17.93 -25.07 10.56
CA TRP A 415 17.76 -26.23 9.69
C TRP A 415 17.57 -25.79 8.23
N ASP A 416 18.55 -26.10 7.39
CA ASP A 416 18.54 -25.71 5.98
C ASP A 416 17.45 -26.41 5.16
N LEU A 417 17.16 -27.69 5.45
CA LEU A 417 16.21 -28.47 4.66
C LEU A 417 14.80 -27.86 4.65
N PRO A 418 14.18 -27.49 5.80
CA PRO A 418 12.93 -26.73 5.81
C PRO A 418 12.98 -25.40 5.05
N VAL A 419 14.08 -24.65 5.18
CA VAL A 419 14.26 -23.35 4.48
C VAL A 419 14.29 -23.58 2.96
N ARG A 420 15.04 -24.58 2.51
CA ARG A 420 15.10 -25.00 1.11
C ARG A 420 13.73 -25.45 0.58
N ILE A 421 13.01 -26.29 1.32
CA ILE A 421 11.67 -26.74 0.90
C ILE A 421 10.72 -25.54 0.81
N SER A 422 10.81 -24.60 1.75
CA SER A 422 10.05 -23.35 1.71
C SER A 422 10.37 -22.53 0.47
N SER A 423 11.65 -22.37 0.10
CA SER A 423 12.03 -21.60 -1.10
C SER A 423 11.50 -22.26 -2.38
N GLU A 424 11.62 -23.59 -2.52
CA GLU A 424 11.06 -24.36 -3.63
C GLU A 424 9.54 -24.19 -3.75
N LEU A 425 8.82 -24.27 -2.62
CA LEU A 425 7.36 -24.06 -2.59
C LEU A 425 6.98 -22.65 -3.06
N VAL A 426 7.73 -21.62 -2.67
CA VAL A 426 7.49 -20.24 -3.13
C VAL A 426 7.81 -20.10 -4.63
N GLY A 427 8.82 -20.80 -5.16
CA GLY A 427 9.10 -20.86 -6.60
C GLY A 427 7.95 -21.50 -7.40
N VAL A 428 7.35 -22.58 -6.87
CA VAL A 428 6.13 -23.17 -7.45
C VAL A 428 4.97 -22.17 -7.43
N VAL A 429 4.79 -21.44 -6.32
CA VAL A 429 3.77 -20.39 -6.22
C VAL A 429 3.98 -19.30 -7.26
N ASP A 430 5.22 -18.86 -7.51
CA ASP A 430 5.50 -17.88 -8.56
C ASP A 430 5.15 -18.41 -9.96
N THR A 431 5.48 -19.67 -10.24
CA THR A 431 5.14 -20.31 -11.52
C THR A 431 3.62 -20.34 -11.74
N LEU A 432 2.85 -20.71 -10.70
CA LEU A 432 1.39 -20.71 -10.74
C LEU A 432 0.81 -19.29 -10.84
N ALA A 433 1.43 -18.32 -10.16
CA ALA A 433 1.05 -16.91 -10.26
C ALA A 433 1.27 -16.38 -11.69
N ALA A 434 2.36 -16.77 -12.35
CA ALA A 434 2.63 -16.44 -13.74
C ALA A 434 1.53 -16.96 -14.68
N GLN A 435 1.11 -18.22 -14.49
CA GLN A 435 0.02 -18.81 -15.27
C GLN A 435 -1.32 -18.14 -14.98
N LEU A 436 -1.60 -17.81 -13.72
CA LEU A 436 -2.82 -17.10 -13.36
C LEU A 436 -2.83 -15.70 -13.98
N ALA A 437 -1.70 -15.01 -14.01
CA ALA A 437 -1.57 -13.67 -14.58
C ALA A 437 -1.86 -13.62 -16.09
N THR A 438 -1.64 -14.70 -16.85
CA THR A 438 -1.95 -14.71 -18.30
C THR A 438 -3.44 -14.87 -18.60
N VAL A 439 -4.20 -15.47 -17.69
CA VAL A 439 -5.64 -15.75 -17.87
C VAL A 439 -6.54 -14.84 -17.04
N ALA A 440 -6.00 -14.24 -15.97
CA ALA A 440 -6.77 -13.38 -15.09
C ALA A 440 -7.02 -12.03 -15.76
N PRO A 441 -8.29 -11.60 -15.91
CA PRO A 441 -8.57 -10.27 -16.42
C PRO A 441 -8.08 -9.22 -15.41
N VAL A 442 -7.23 -8.32 -15.90
CA VAL A 442 -6.80 -7.12 -15.19
C VAL A 442 -7.66 -5.96 -15.69
N GLY A 443 -8.55 -5.47 -14.83
CA GLY A 443 -9.37 -4.30 -15.10
C GLY A 443 -8.60 -3.03 -14.75
N LYS A 444 -8.36 -2.16 -15.73
CA LYS A 444 -7.95 -0.78 -15.48
C LYS A 444 -9.21 0.04 -15.23
N ILE A 445 -9.46 0.39 -13.96
CA ILE A 445 -10.67 1.09 -13.55
C ILE A 445 -10.29 2.44 -12.97
N ALA A 446 -10.70 3.50 -13.64
CA ALA A 446 -10.53 4.88 -13.22
C ALA A 446 -11.65 5.29 -12.24
N LEU A 447 -11.46 5.09 -10.93
CA LEU A 447 -12.30 5.74 -9.91
C LEU A 447 -11.67 7.05 -9.46
N ALA A 448 -12.36 8.17 -9.69
CA ALA A 448 -11.87 9.52 -9.36
C ALA A 448 -12.65 10.20 -8.22
N ASN A 449 -13.78 9.64 -7.77
CA ASN A 449 -14.65 10.27 -6.78
C ASN A 449 -14.61 9.59 -5.40
N PRO A 450 -14.17 10.29 -4.34
CA PRO A 450 -14.07 9.74 -2.99
C PRO A 450 -15.44 9.40 -2.36
N LEU A 451 -16.53 10.06 -2.76
CA LEU A 451 -17.88 9.74 -2.28
C LEU A 451 -18.36 8.40 -2.86
N LEU A 452 -18.07 8.15 -4.13
CA LEU A 452 -18.36 6.86 -4.76
C LEU A 452 -17.53 5.75 -4.13
N LEU A 453 -16.24 6.00 -3.87
CA LEU A 453 -15.39 5.07 -3.12
C LEU A 453 -16.03 4.70 -1.77
N ALA A 454 -16.41 5.71 -0.97
CA ALA A 454 -17.04 5.49 0.33
C ALA A 454 -18.35 4.70 0.22
N ALA A 455 -19.20 5.02 -0.77
CA ALA A 455 -20.44 4.30 -1.03
C ALA A 455 -20.21 2.84 -1.42
N LEU A 456 -19.24 2.57 -2.31
CA LEU A 456 -18.90 1.21 -2.75
C LEU A 456 -18.31 0.39 -1.61
N VAL A 457 -17.41 0.96 -0.79
CA VAL A 457 -16.85 0.29 0.39
C VAL A 457 -17.94 -0.01 1.42
N ALA A 458 -18.81 0.96 1.73
CA ALA A 458 -19.92 0.78 2.65
C ALA A 458 -20.88 -0.32 2.15
N LEU A 459 -21.20 -0.32 0.85
CA LEU A 459 -22.05 -1.32 0.23
C LEU A 459 -21.41 -2.72 0.29
N SER A 460 -20.09 -2.84 0.05
CA SER A 460 -19.35 -4.10 0.20
C SER A 460 -19.42 -4.65 1.64
N ILE A 461 -19.27 -3.78 2.65
CA ILE A 461 -19.37 -4.18 4.06
C ILE A 461 -20.81 -4.61 4.41
N VAL A 462 -21.81 -3.85 3.97
CA VAL A 462 -23.24 -4.16 4.18
C VAL A 462 -23.62 -5.49 3.53
N LEU A 463 -23.11 -5.75 2.32
CA LEU A 463 -23.31 -7.01 1.60
C LEU A 463 -22.67 -8.21 2.32
N ALA A 464 -21.53 -8.01 3.00
CA ALA A 464 -20.86 -9.05 3.77
C ALA A 464 -21.59 -9.44 5.07
N MET A 465 -22.57 -8.66 5.54
CA MET A 465 -23.31 -8.95 6.78
C MET A 465 -24.25 -10.17 6.66
N PRO A 466 -24.30 -11.08 7.65
CA PRO A 466 -25.09 -12.32 7.61
C PRO A 466 -26.60 -12.12 7.42
N ARG A 467 -27.18 -11.08 8.03
CA ARG A 467 -28.63 -10.83 8.11
C ARG A 467 -29.27 -10.25 6.84
N SER A 468 -28.53 -10.15 5.74
CA SER A 468 -29.00 -9.53 4.48
C SER A 468 -29.62 -10.51 3.47
N PHE A 469 -29.91 -11.76 3.88
CA PHE A 469 -30.11 -12.92 3.00
C PHE A 469 -31.23 -12.79 1.95
N GLY A 470 -32.22 -11.91 2.12
CA GLY A 470 -33.34 -11.71 1.17
C GLY A 470 -33.16 -10.61 0.11
N THR A 471 -32.10 -9.77 0.18
CA THR A 471 -31.96 -8.57 -0.67
C THR A 471 -30.54 -8.35 -1.20
N LYS A 472 -29.75 -9.42 -1.32
CA LYS A 472 -28.35 -9.32 -1.82
C LYS A 472 -28.28 -9.05 -3.31
N LEU A 473 -29.14 -9.64 -4.13
CA LEU A 473 -29.14 -9.45 -5.58
C LEU A 473 -29.30 -7.97 -6.01
N PRO A 474 -30.29 -7.20 -5.51
CA PRO A 474 -30.41 -5.79 -5.88
C PRO A 474 -29.24 -4.93 -5.37
N ARG A 475 -28.61 -5.31 -4.25
CA ARG A 475 -27.45 -4.61 -3.71
C ARG A 475 -26.16 -4.92 -4.48
N VAL A 476 -25.97 -6.16 -4.92
CA VAL A 476 -24.87 -6.53 -5.83
C VAL A 476 -25.09 -5.88 -7.18
N ALA A 477 -26.32 -5.87 -7.70
CA ALA A 477 -26.66 -5.15 -8.93
C ALA A 477 -26.42 -3.65 -8.80
N CYS A 478 -26.76 -3.03 -7.67
CA CYS A 478 -26.45 -1.63 -7.37
C CYS A 478 -24.93 -1.39 -7.31
N TRP A 479 -24.18 -2.27 -6.65
CA TRP A 479 -22.71 -2.18 -6.59
C TRP A 479 -22.09 -2.27 -7.98
N VAL A 480 -22.51 -3.25 -8.78
CA VAL A 480 -22.05 -3.44 -10.16
C VAL A 480 -22.46 -2.24 -11.03
N ALA A 481 -23.70 -1.74 -10.91
CA ALA A 481 -24.18 -0.59 -11.67
C ALA A 481 -23.42 0.69 -11.31
N LEU A 482 -23.08 0.91 -10.04
CA LEU A 482 -22.25 2.04 -9.60
C LEU A 482 -20.81 1.92 -10.12
N CYS A 483 -20.23 0.71 -10.11
CA CYS A 483 -18.91 0.46 -10.70
C CYS A 483 -18.92 0.69 -12.22
N LEU A 484 -19.90 0.14 -12.94
CA LEU A 484 -20.00 0.25 -14.40
C LEU A 484 -20.34 1.68 -14.83
N GLY A 485 -21.33 2.33 -14.21
CA GLY A 485 -21.76 3.68 -14.55
C GLY A 485 -20.63 4.71 -14.38
N TRP A 486 -19.70 4.49 -13.45
CA TRP A 486 -18.52 5.33 -13.28
C TRP A 486 -17.35 4.96 -14.20
N SER A 487 -17.09 3.66 -14.40
CA SER A 487 -16.00 3.19 -15.28
C SER A 487 -16.15 3.66 -16.74
N PHE A 488 -17.38 3.95 -17.15
CA PHE A 488 -17.71 4.46 -18.48
C PHE A 488 -18.20 5.92 -18.49
N GLY A 489 -18.31 6.55 -17.32
CA GLY A 489 -18.68 7.95 -17.20
C GLY A 489 -17.49 8.83 -17.52
N ARG A 490 -17.36 9.24 -18.79
CA ARG A 490 -16.47 10.34 -19.16
C ARG A 490 -16.87 11.57 -18.34
N VAL A 491 -15.96 12.15 -17.59
CA VAL A 491 -16.14 13.49 -17.05
C VAL A 491 -15.46 14.43 -18.04
N PRO A 492 -16.17 14.92 -19.08
CA PRO A 492 -15.58 15.92 -19.96
C PRO A 492 -15.08 17.11 -19.11
N PRO A 493 -14.06 17.86 -19.60
CA PRO A 493 -13.68 19.11 -18.98
C PRO A 493 -14.94 19.96 -18.75
N PRO A 494 -15.11 20.58 -17.58
CA PRO A 494 -16.19 21.53 -17.38
C PRO A 494 -16.16 22.54 -18.53
N ASP A 495 -17.33 22.79 -19.12
CA ASP A 495 -17.58 23.88 -20.08
C ASP A 495 -17.04 23.69 -21.51
N GLY A 496 -16.57 22.51 -21.89
CA GLY A 496 -16.05 22.28 -23.26
C GLY A 496 -14.78 23.07 -23.56
N ALA A 497 -14.04 23.48 -22.53
CA ALA A 497 -12.77 24.18 -22.67
C ALA A 497 -11.62 23.19 -22.89
N LEU A 498 -10.60 23.63 -23.64
CA LEU A 498 -9.31 22.94 -23.70
C LEU A 498 -8.67 22.94 -22.30
N ARG A 499 -8.37 21.77 -21.76
CA ARG A 499 -7.53 21.66 -20.55
C ARG A 499 -6.13 21.20 -20.93
N VAL A 500 -5.12 21.95 -20.49
CA VAL A 500 -3.72 21.56 -20.62
C VAL A 500 -3.17 21.24 -19.24
N THR A 501 -2.71 20.01 -19.05
CA THR A 501 -2.08 19.54 -17.81
C THR A 501 -0.61 19.23 -18.10
N PHE A 502 0.30 20.05 -17.58
CA PHE A 502 1.73 19.73 -17.57
C PHE A 502 2.01 18.72 -16.44
N VAL A 503 2.56 17.57 -16.78
CA VAL A 503 2.79 16.46 -15.84
C VAL A 503 4.25 16.48 -15.40
N ASP A 504 4.50 16.51 -14.09
CA ASP A 504 5.84 16.29 -13.55
C ASP A 504 6.24 14.82 -13.70
N VAL A 505 6.99 14.55 -14.77
CA VAL A 505 7.56 13.24 -15.09
C VAL A 505 8.98 13.04 -14.54
N GLY A 506 9.49 14.00 -13.77
CA GLY A 506 10.84 13.99 -13.20
C GLY A 506 11.91 14.45 -14.18
N GLN A 507 12.09 13.75 -15.32
CA GLN A 507 13.04 14.12 -16.36
C GLN A 507 12.36 14.13 -17.73
N GLY A 508 12.58 15.21 -18.49
CA GLY A 508 11.94 15.48 -19.77
C GLY A 508 10.59 16.19 -19.62
N ASP A 509 9.85 16.29 -20.72
CA ASP A 509 8.57 16.99 -20.79
C ASP A 509 7.41 16.02 -21.02
N ALA A 510 6.24 16.36 -20.46
CA ALA A 510 4.97 15.70 -20.77
C ALA A 510 3.80 16.66 -20.52
N ALA A 511 2.94 16.82 -21.52
CA ALA A 511 1.71 17.60 -21.40
C ALA A 511 0.50 16.82 -21.94
N ILE A 512 -0.57 16.77 -21.15
CA ILE A 512 -1.86 16.18 -21.53
C ILE A 512 -2.81 17.31 -21.93
N LEU A 513 -3.33 17.25 -23.14
CA LEU A 513 -4.33 18.16 -23.67
C LEU A 513 -5.66 17.39 -23.77
N GLU A 514 -6.62 17.77 -22.94
CA GLU A 514 -8.01 17.33 -23.08
C GLU A 514 -8.75 18.33 -23.96
N LEU A 515 -9.11 17.91 -25.17
CA LEU A 515 -9.78 18.73 -26.17
C LEU A 515 -11.27 18.96 -25.80
N PRO A 516 -11.89 20.03 -26.33
CA PRO A 516 -13.32 20.32 -26.13
C PRO A 516 -14.30 19.19 -26.44
N ASP A 517 -13.97 18.35 -27.42
CA ASP A 517 -14.74 17.18 -27.87
C ASP A 517 -14.54 15.94 -26.98
N GLY A 518 -13.61 16.01 -26.02
CA GLY A 518 -13.26 14.95 -25.09
C GLY A 518 -12.13 14.03 -25.57
N ASP A 519 -11.54 14.29 -26.74
CA ASP A 519 -10.35 13.58 -27.20
C ASP A 519 -9.11 14.04 -26.41
N VAL A 520 -8.13 13.15 -26.27
CA VAL A 520 -6.91 13.42 -25.52
C VAL A 520 -5.67 13.34 -26.39
N MET A 521 -4.91 14.42 -26.37
CA MET A 521 -3.59 14.51 -26.96
C MET A 521 -2.51 14.52 -25.88
N LEU A 522 -1.49 13.67 -26.03
CA LEU A 522 -0.29 13.65 -25.20
C LEU A 522 0.87 14.25 -25.99
N ILE A 523 1.52 15.29 -25.46
CA ILE A 523 2.73 15.89 -26.03
C ILE A 523 3.91 15.48 -25.16
N ASP A 524 4.85 14.74 -25.75
CA ASP A 524 5.96 14.07 -25.09
C ASP A 524 5.53 13.18 -23.92
N ALA A 525 6.45 12.35 -23.43
CA ALA A 525 6.16 11.35 -22.40
C ALA A 525 7.24 11.27 -21.31
N GLY A 526 8.24 12.15 -21.34
CA GLY A 526 9.39 12.06 -20.45
C GLY A 526 10.28 10.83 -20.72
N GLY A 527 11.31 10.67 -19.89
CA GLY A 527 12.17 9.49 -19.90
C GLY A 527 13.43 9.67 -19.05
N LEU A 528 13.81 8.64 -18.29
CA LEU A 528 15.07 8.65 -17.54
C LEU A 528 16.19 8.08 -18.43
N ALA A 529 16.74 8.91 -19.31
CA ALA A 529 17.72 8.51 -20.33
C ALA A 529 18.96 7.80 -19.76
N ASN A 530 19.37 8.14 -18.53
CA ASN A 530 20.54 7.57 -17.86
C ASN A 530 20.23 6.28 -17.07
N ALA A 531 18.97 5.83 -17.03
CA ALA A 531 18.59 4.63 -16.30
C ALA A 531 18.99 3.37 -17.08
N ARG A 532 19.78 2.49 -16.45
CA ARG A 532 20.20 1.21 -17.04
C ARG A 532 19.07 0.18 -17.15
N ASP A 533 18.07 0.29 -16.28
CA ASP A 533 16.91 -0.59 -16.26
C ASP A 533 15.77 0.02 -17.09
N PRO A 534 15.32 -0.63 -18.18
CA PRO A 534 14.20 -0.16 -19.00
C PRO A 534 12.90 0.10 -18.24
N ALA A 535 12.63 -0.67 -17.18
CA ALA A 535 11.45 -0.48 -16.33
C ALA A 535 11.54 0.79 -15.47
N ILE A 536 12.76 1.23 -15.15
CA ILE A 536 13.02 2.51 -14.51
C ILE A 536 12.97 3.63 -15.56
N ALA A 537 13.62 3.44 -16.70
CA ALA A 537 13.70 4.39 -17.80
C ALA A 537 12.31 4.89 -18.25
N SER A 538 11.33 3.97 -18.29
CA SER A 538 9.95 4.21 -18.72
C SER A 538 8.97 4.61 -17.60
N ARG A 539 9.43 4.81 -16.36
CA ARG A 539 8.59 5.21 -15.22
C ARG A 539 7.67 6.41 -15.49
N PRO A 540 8.12 7.48 -16.20
CA PRO A 540 7.26 8.60 -16.61
C PRO A 540 5.90 8.18 -17.19
N GLY A 541 5.88 7.14 -18.02
CA GLY A 541 4.64 6.62 -18.62
C GLY A 541 3.60 6.17 -17.60
N ARG A 542 4.02 5.58 -16.49
CA ARG A 542 3.11 5.16 -15.41
C ARG A 542 2.53 6.35 -14.67
N THR A 543 3.28 7.44 -14.54
CA THR A 543 2.80 8.71 -13.97
C THR A 543 1.72 9.30 -14.88
N ILE A 544 2.02 9.42 -16.18
CA ILE A 544 1.07 9.92 -17.18
C ILE A 544 -0.21 9.08 -17.21
N ALA A 545 -0.09 7.75 -17.22
CA ALA A 545 -1.23 6.84 -17.22
C ALA A 545 -2.13 7.00 -15.98
N ARG A 546 -1.56 7.33 -14.82
CA ARG A 546 -2.33 7.62 -13.60
C ARG A 546 -3.07 8.94 -13.70
N VAL A 547 -2.43 9.99 -14.22
CA VAL A 547 -3.10 11.29 -14.42
C VAL A 547 -4.25 11.15 -15.43
N LEU A 548 -4.02 10.46 -16.54
CA LEU A 548 -5.06 10.14 -17.52
C LEU A 548 -6.22 9.36 -16.87
N ALA A 549 -5.91 8.32 -16.10
CA ALA A 549 -6.93 7.55 -15.39
C ALA A 549 -7.67 8.40 -14.34
N ALA A 550 -7.01 9.32 -13.65
CA ALA A 550 -7.64 10.22 -12.69
C ALA A 550 -8.68 11.13 -13.34
N TYR A 551 -8.47 11.50 -14.61
CA TYR A 551 -9.42 12.23 -15.43
C TYR A 551 -10.43 11.33 -16.16
N GLY A 552 -10.35 10.01 -16.00
CA GLY A 552 -11.28 9.06 -16.61
C GLY A 552 -10.89 8.60 -18.02
N HIS A 553 -9.67 8.91 -18.47
CA HIS A 553 -9.19 8.52 -19.80
C HIS A 553 -8.57 7.12 -19.79
N THR A 554 -8.98 6.30 -20.75
CA THR A 554 -8.52 4.91 -20.91
C THR A 554 -7.71 4.67 -22.18
N ARG A 555 -7.51 5.71 -22.99
CA ARG A 555 -6.72 5.73 -24.23
C ARG A 555 -6.13 7.13 -24.44
N VAL A 556 -5.14 7.21 -25.32
CA VAL A 556 -4.63 8.47 -25.86
C VAL A 556 -5.01 8.50 -27.34
N ASP A 557 -5.68 9.54 -27.79
CA ASP A 557 -6.14 9.65 -29.18
C ASP A 557 -4.97 10.03 -30.09
N VAL A 558 -4.16 10.98 -29.65
CA VAL A 558 -2.96 11.43 -30.36
C VAL A 558 -1.79 11.51 -29.38
N ALA A 559 -0.69 10.81 -29.64
CA ALA A 559 0.58 11.04 -28.96
C ALA A 559 1.51 11.79 -29.92
N MET A 560 2.02 12.95 -29.53
CA MET A 560 2.97 13.74 -30.30
C MET A 560 4.32 13.73 -29.62
N ILE A 561 5.36 13.33 -30.34
CA ILE A 561 6.75 13.42 -29.87
C ILE A 561 7.43 14.58 -30.57
N SER A 562 7.93 15.53 -29.79
CA SER A 562 8.57 16.76 -30.28
C SER A 562 9.85 16.43 -31.05
N HIS A 563 10.68 15.54 -30.51
CA HIS A 563 11.90 15.03 -31.14
C HIS A 563 12.34 13.68 -30.54
N PRO A 564 13.12 12.85 -31.26
CA PRO A 564 13.39 11.46 -30.90
C PRO A 564 14.54 11.35 -29.88
N HIS A 565 14.46 12.08 -28.77
CA HIS A 565 15.37 11.88 -27.64
C HIS A 565 14.73 11.01 -26.55
N PRO A 566 15.51 10.15 -25.88
CA PRO A 566 14.98 9.21 -24.90
C PRO A 566 14.18 9.85 -23.76
N ASP A 567 14.52 11.07 -23.36
CA ASP A 567 13.79 11.87 -22.36
C ASP A 567 12.47 12.48 -22.86
N HIS A 568 12.10 12.27 -24.12
CA HIS A 568 10.80 12.69 -24.66
C HIS A 568 9.90 11.50 -25.02
N TYR A 569 10.43 10.34 -25.41
CA TYR A 569 9.61 9.21 -25.87
C TYR A 569 9.59 7.99 -24.95
N LEU A 570 10.58 7.79 -24.07
CA LEU A 570 10.69 6.54 -23.30
C LEU A 570 9.49 6.30 -22.38
N GLY A 571 8.81 7.35 -21.93
CA GLY A 571 7.56 7.21 -21.20
C GLY A 571 6.45 6.51 -21.98
N LEU A 572 6.41 6.58 -23.32
CA LEU A 572 5.42 5.85 -24.12
C LEU A 572 5.52 4.34 -23.92
N VAL A 573 6.72 3.81 -23.68
CA VAL A 573 6.95 2.39 -23.36
C VAL A 573 6.21 1.97 -22.09
N GLY A 574 6.19 2.86 -21.09
CA GLY A 574 5.59 2.63 -19.77
C GLY A 574 4.13 3.05 -19.64
N LEU A 575 3.56 3.71 -20.66
CA LEU A 575 2.20 4.25 -20.64
C LEU A 575 1.15 3.15 -20.53
N GLY A 576 1.29 2.08 -21.34
CA GLY A 576 0.41 0.92 -21.31
C GLY A 576 -1.07 1.22 -21.62
N LEU A 577 -1.38 2.37 -22.20
CA LEU A 577 -2.71 2.71 -22.75
C LEU A 577 -2.67 2.58 -24.28
N PRO A 578 -3.79 2.23 -24.93
CA PRO A 578 -3.90 2.29 -26.38
C PRO A 578 -3.63 3.72 -26.89
N ILE A 579 -2.87 3.84 -27.96
CA ILE A 579 -2.59 5.11 -28.66
C ILE A 579 -3.23 5.03 -30.04
N GLY A 580 -4.12 5.97 -30.38
CA GLY A 580 -4.77 6.05 -31.69
C GLY A 580 -3.78 6.41 -32.79
N GLU A 581 -3.16 7.59 -32.68
CA GLU A 581 -2.17 8.10 -33.62
C GLU A 581 -0.86 8.50 -32.90
N LEU A 582 0.28 8.27 -33.55
CA LEU A 582 1.61 8.72 -33.10
C LEU A 582 2.16 9.74 -34.11
N TRP A 583 2.29 10.98 -33.68
CA TRP A 583 2.72 12.12 -34.47
C TRP A 583 4.19 12.45 -34.16
N PHE A 584 5.02 12.51 -35.20
CA PHE A 584 6.42 12.91 -35.05
C PHE A 584 7.00 13.41 -36.37
N ALA A 585 8.01 14.27 -36.28
CA ALA A 585 8.68 14.80 -37.46
C ALA A 585 9.34 13.65 -38.26
N PRO A 586 9.31 13.69 -39.60
CA PRO A 586 10.12 12.78 -40.42
C PRO A 586 11.59 13.02 -40.09
N GLU A 587 12.28 12.01 -39.59
CA GLU A 587 13.65 12.14 -39.10
C GLU A 587 14.65 12.48 -40.21
N ALA A 588 15.65 13.30 -39.89
CA ALA A 588 16.87 13.39 -40.69
C ALA A 588 17.65 12.05 -40.62
N PRO A 589 18.42 11.68 -41.66
CA PRO A 589 19.25 10.47 -41.64
C PRO A 589 20.24 10.53 -40.47
N GLY A 590 20.00 9.72 -39.44
CA GLY A 590 20.72 9.72 -38.16
C GLY A 590 19.84 9.59 -36.90
N GLY A 591 18.51 9.61 -37.03
CA GLY A 591 17.57 9.46 -35.91
C GLY A 591 17.74 8.17 -35.07
N ASP A 592 17.31 8.26 -33.80
CA ASP A 592 17.47 7.22 -32.79
C ASP A 592 16.77 5.91 -33.22
N SER A 593 17.57 4.87 -33.46
CA SER A 593 17.08 3.55 -33.88
C SER A 593 16.14 2.91 -32.86
N ALA A 594 16.27 3.26 -31.58
CA ALA A 594 15.38 2.79 -30.53
C ALA A 594 13.98 3.42 -30.64
N PHE A 595 13.89 4.70 -31.00
CA PHE A 595 12.60 5.37 -31.21
C PHE A 595 11.83 4.76 -32.39
N ARG A 596 12.51 4.49 -33.51
CA ARG A 596 11.90 3.80 -34.67
C ARG A 596 11.36 2.41 -34.30
N ALA A 597 12.14 1.64 -33.54
CA ALA A 597 11.71 0.32 -33.09
C ALA A 597 10.44 0.38 -32.22
N LEU A 598 10.33 1.41 -31.37
CA LEU A 598 9.13 1.68 -30.57
C LEU A 598 7.94 2.07 -31.46
N ALA A 599 8.13 3.00 -32.40
CA ALA A 599 7.08 3.42 -33.33
C ALA A 599 6.54 2.23 -34.15
N ASP A 600 7.42 1.37 -34.66
CA ASP A 600 7.03 0.14 -35.36
C ASP A 600 6.27 -0.84 -34.46
N GLN A 601 6.67 -0.95 -33.19
CA GLN A 601 5.98 -1.79 -32.21
C GLN A 601 4.57 -1.28 -31.92
N LEU A 602 4.39 0.04 -31.81
CA LEU A 602 3.09 0.68 -31.64
C LEU A 602 2.22 0.51 -32.90
N ALA A 603 2.81 0.66 -34.09
CA ALA A 603 2.13 0.43 -35.36
C ALA A 603 1.61 -1.02 -35.49
N ARG A 604 2.42 -2.01 -35.10
CA ARG A 604 1.97 -3.42 -35.03
C ARG A 604 0.83 -3.66 -34.04
N ARG A 605 0.63 -2.77 -33.07
CA ARG A 605 -0.48 -2.80 -32.10
C ARG A 605 -1.69 -1.97 -32.53
N GLY A 606 -1.68 -1.41 -33.74
CA GLY A 606 -2.79 -0.67 -34.32
C GLY A 606 -2.70 0.85 -34.22
N THR A 607 -1.59 1.42 -33.71
CA THR A 607 -1.39 2.87 -33.69
C THR A 607 -1.02 3.38 -35.08
N ARG A 608 -1.69 4.43 -35.56
CA ARG A 608 -1.37 5.04 -36.87
C ARG A 608 -0.17 5.98 -36.75
N LEU A 609 0.87 5.77 -37.53
CA LEU A 609 2.00 6.71 -37.60
C LEU A 609 1.66 7.87 -38.53
N VAL A 610 1.82 9.10 -38.03
CA VAL A 610 1.49 10.33 -38.76
C VAL A 610 2.69 11.27 -38.75
N HIS A 611 3.05 11.77 -39.93
CA HIS A 611 4.10 12.77 -40.11
C HIS A 611 3.45 14.09 -40.55
N PRO A 612 3.05 14.96 -39.62
CA PRO A 612 2.39 16.20 -39.98
C PRO A 612 3.34 17.07 -40.80
N PRO A 613 2.89 17.62 -41.95
CA PRO A 613 3.70 18.55 -42.73
C PRO A 613 3.95 19.83 -41.92
N LEU A 614 5.10 20.49 -42.17
CA LEU A 614 5.40 21.80 -41.59
C LEU A 614 4.25 22.79 -41.84
N GLY A 615 3.75 23.41 -40.77
CA GLY A 615 2.61 24.34 -40.83
C GLY A 615 1.23 23.68 -40.82
N HIS A 616 1.14 22.36 -40.64
CA HIS A 616 -0.15 21.68 -40.45
C HIS A 616 -0.73 21.96 -39.07
N ILE A 617 -1.79 22.76 -39.04
CA ILE A 617 -2.67 22.88 -37.87
C ILE A 617 -3.74 21.80 -38.03
N PRO A 618 -3.88 20.85 -37.07
CA PRO A 618 -4.98 19.90 -37.09
C PRO A 618 -6.29 20.68 -37.22
N ARG A 619 -7.07 20.38 -38.26
CA ARG A 619 -8.42 20.94 -38.35
C ARG A 619 -9.27 20.29 -37.26
N GLY A 620 -9.40 20.97 -36.13
CA GLY A 620 -10.57 20.79 -35.28
C GLY A 620 -11.80 21.13 -36.10
N GLY A 621 -12.71 20.18 -36.26
CA GLY A 621 -14.08 20.54 -36.56
C GLY A 621 -14.58 21.40 -35.41
N VAL A 622 -14.86 22.67 -35.70
CA VAL A 622 -15.48 23.61 -34.76
C VAL A 622 -16.88 23.12 -34.40
#